data_AF-A0A7C1E0Y5-F1
#
_entry.id   AF-A0A7C1E0Y5-F1
#
_cell.length_a   1.000
_cell.length_b   1.000
_cell.length_c   1.000
_cell.angle_alpha   90.00
_cell.angle_beta   90.00
_cell.angle_gamma   90.00
#
_symmetry.space_group_name_H-M   'P 1'
#
loop_
_entity.id
_entity.type
_entity.pdbx_description
1 polymer ?
#
loop_
_entity_poly.entity_id
_entity_poly.type
_entity_poly.pdbx_seq_one_letter_code
_entity_poly.pdbx_strand_id
1 'polypeptide(L)' 'MWDVSLLWRKGRLYKRSTGIKPRLVIITQFINKEAREVAAKHGVEVYTRVLKA' A
#
# COMPACT_ATOMS: atom_id res chain seq x y z
N MET A 1 -7.92 -3.07 -5.36
CA MET A 1 -8.62 -2.91 -4.06
C MET A 1 -8.15 -3.93 -3.02
N TRP A 2 -8.11 -5.23 -3.36
CA TRP A 2 -7.72 -6.30 -2.43
C TRP A 2 -6.26 -6.20 -1.95
N ASP A 3 -5.30 -5.93 -2.85
CA ASP A 3 -3.87 -5.88 -2.49
C ASP A 3 -3.55 -4.82 -1.45
N VAL A 4 -4.09 -3.61 -1.64
CA VAL A 4 -3.94 -2.48 -0.71
C VAL A 4 -4.53 -2.82 0.65
N SER A 5 -5.76 -3.36 0.68
CA SER A 5 -6.45 -3.75 1.91
C SER A 5 -5.71 -4.85 2.66
N LEU A 6 -5.15 -5.82 1.95
CA LEU A 6 -4.36 -6.90 2.53
C LEU A 6 -3.08 -6.36 3.17
N LEU A 7 -2.34 -5.52 2.45
CA LEU A 7 -1.11 -4.90 2.96
C LEU A 7 -1.41 -4.04 4.20
N TRP A 8 -2.49 -3.25 4.17
CA TRP A 8 -2.92 -2.45 5.30
C TRP A 8 -3.27 -3.29 6.54
N ARG A 9 -4.00 -4.40 6.37
CA ARG A 9 -4.31 -5.34 7.47
C ARG A 9 -3.05 -5.94 8.07
N LYS A 10 -2.08 -6.35 7.23
CA LYS A 10 -0.76 -6.84 7.68
C LYS A 10 0.00 -5.77 8.45
N GLY A 11 0.02 -4.53 7.97
CA GLY A 11 0.65 -3.41 8.65
C GLY A 11 0.06 -3.14 10.04
N ARG A 12 -1.27 -3.24 10.19
CA ARG A 12 -1.93 -3.14 11.51
C ARG A 12 -1.56 -4.28 12.42
N LEU A 13 -1.51 -5.51 11.92
CA LEU A 13 -1.11 -6.68 12.71
C LEU A 13 0.34 -6.53 13.19
N TYR A 14 1.25 -6.14 12.29
CA TYR A 14 2.64 -5.86 12.63
C TYR A 14 2.74 -4.82 13.74
N LYS A 15 2.03 -3.69 13.61
CA LYS A 15 1.99 -2.66 14.67
C LYS A 15 1.46 -3.19 16.00
N ARG A 16 0.41 -4.01 15.98
CA ARG A 16 -0.16 -4.61 17.21
C ARG A 16 0.82 -5.57 17.88
N SER A 17 1.57 -6.34 17.10
CA SER A 17 2.50 -7.35 17.62
C SER A 17 3.84 -6.78 18.07
N THR A 18 4.30 -5.68 17.46
CA THR A 18 5.66 -5.15 17.67
C THR A 18 5.67 -3.75 18.31
N GLY A 19 4.55 -3.05 18.35
CA GLY A 19 4.47 -1.63 18.74
C GLY A 19 4.95 -0.65 17.66
N ILE A 20 5.63 -1.12 16.62
CA ILE A 20 6.25 -0.28 15.58
C ILE A 20 5.22 -0.01 14.48
N LYS A 21 5.04 1.26 14.10
CA LYS A 21 4.18 1.64 12.96
C LYS A 21 4.99 1.50 11.65
N PRO A 22 4.68 0.51 10.78
CA PRO A 22 5.45 0.32 9.55
C PRO A 22 5.05 1.36 8.49
N ARG A 23 6.00 1.70 7.62
CA ARG A 23 5.73 2.39 6.36
C ARG A 23 5.23 1.37 5.34
N LEU A 24 4.08 1.62 4.72
CA LEU A 24 3.47 0.69 3.76
C LEU A 24 3.65 1.22 2.35
N VAL A 25 4.23 0.41 1.48
CA VAL A 25 4.58 0.78 0.11
C VAL A 25 4.16 -0.31 -0.86
N ILE A 26 3.55 0.08 -1.97
CA ILE A 26 3.25 -0.78 -3.12
C ILE A 26 4.03 -0.24 -4.33
N ILE A 27 4.81 -1.11 -4.96
CA ILE A 27 5.50 -0.83 -6.21
C ILE A 27 4.80 -1.65 -7.29
N THR A 28 4.22 -1.00 -8.28
CA THR A 28 3.50 -1.68 -9.36
C THR A 28 3.58 -0.88 -10.65
N GLN A 29 3.56 -1.54 -11.81
CA GLN A 29 3.50 -0.86 -13.11
C GLN A 29 2.12 -0.23 -13.35
N PHE A 30 1.07 -0.84 -12.81
CA PHE A 30 -0.30 -0.39 -12.99
C PHE A 30 -1.10 -0.48 -11.69
N ILE A 31 -1.96 0.51 -11.48
CA ILE A 31 -2.92 0.54 -10.38
C ILE A 31 -4.21 1.18 -10.90
N ASN A 32 -5.35 0.56 -10.61
CA ASN A 32 -6.63 1.15 -10.96
C ASN A 32 -6.99 2.33 -10.02
N LYS A 33 -7.90 3.19 -10.47
CA LYS A 33 -8.29 4.42 -9.74
C LYS A 33 -8.78 4.12 -8.32
N GLU A 34 -9.67 3.14 -8.18
CA GLU A 34 -10.23 2.72 -6.88
C GLU A 34 -9.13 2.27 -5.90
N ALA A 35 -8.18 1.43 -6.34
CA ALA A 35 -7.09 0.99 -5.49
C ALA A 35 -6.19 2.17 -5.07
N ARG A 36 -5.98 3.14 -5.96
CA ARG A 36 -5.21 4.34 -5.67
C ARG A 36 -5.89 5.21 -4.60
N GLU A 37 -7.21 5.36 -4.68
CA GLU A 37 -8.01 6.07 -3.67
C GLU A 37 -7.98 5.36 -2.32
N VAL A 38 -8.14 4.03 -2.31
CA VAL A 38 -8.04 3.21 -1.09
C VAL A 38 -6.64 3.30 -0.47
N ALA A 39 -5.59 3.30 -1.29
CA ALA A 39 -4.21 3.45 -0.83
C ALA A 39 -3.97 4.80 -0.17
N ALA A 40 -4.43 5.89 -0.80
CA ALA A 40 -4.36 7.23 -0.23
C ALA A 40 -5.11 7.34 1.10
N LYS A 41 -6.33 6.80 1.18
CA LYS A 41 -7.13 6.78 2.41
C LYS A 41 -6.45 6.05 3.57
N HIS A 42 -5.67 5.02 3.27
CA HIS A 42 -5.01 4.19 4.27
C HIS A 42 -3.54 4.54 4.53
N GLY A 43 -3.01 5.58 3.87
CA GLY A 43 -1.60 5.97 4.00
C GLY A 43 -0.63 4.92 3.43
N VAL A 44 -1.05 4.19 2.41
CA VAL A 44 -0.20 3.26 1.65
C VAL A 44 0.37 4.02 0.45
N GLU A 45 1.69 4.11 0.39
CA GLU A 45 2.38 4.80 -0.70
C GLU A 45 2.40 3.91 -1.94
N VAL A 46 2.16 4.50 -3.11
CA VAL A 46 2.16 3.77 -4.38
C VAL A 46 3.18 4.39 -5.31
N TYR A 47 4.17 3.59 -5.72
CA TYR A 47 5.14 3.97 -6.73
C TYR A 47 4.82 3.25 -8.04
N THR A 48 4.43 4.04 -9.04
CA THR A 48 4.31 3.59 -10.42
C THR A 48 5.54 4.04 -11.19
N ARG A 49 6.47 3.13 -11.45
CA ARG A 49 7.62 3.42 -12.31
C ARG A 49 7.25 3.06 -13.74
N VAL A 50 7.08 4.07 -14.59
CA VAL A 50 7.17 3.86 -16.04
C VAL A 50 8.65 3.64 -16.31
N LEU A 51 9.08 2.41 -16.60
CA LEU A 51 10.38 2.20 -17.23
C LEU A 51 10.26 2.87 -18.60
N LYS A 52 10.77 4.11 -18.73
CA LYS A 52 11.07 4.66 -20.05
C LYS A 52 12.22 3.84 -20.60
N ALA A 53 11.95 3.09 -21.67
CA ALA A 53 12.97 2.63 -22.60
C ALA A 53 13.57 3.83 -23.33
#